data_AF-A0AA85AI64-F1
#
_entry.id   AF-A0AA85AI64-F1
#
_cell.length_a   1.000
_cell.length_b   1.000
_cell.length_c   1.000
_cell.angle_alpha   90.00
_cell.angle_beta   90.00
_cell.angle_gamma   90.00
#
_symmetry.space_group_name_H-M   'P 1'
#
loop_
_entity.id
_entity.type
_entity.pdbx_description
1 polymer ?
#
loop_
_entity_poly.entity_id
_entity_poly.type
_entity_poly.pdbx_seq_one_letter_code
_entity_poly.pdbx_strand_id
1 'polypeptide(L)'
;MIKAMQLSDCLEHDKVHREIGQLLNDCSKSSEGVNMILANRLFVAQNVRIKEQFKTNLKTYYDAPTEHVAFQTDIEGSRNRINQWVSKQTKGQIQELLPPGFLTKDTCAVVTATTYFKGLWNMCFPEDNSHTSEFYELNGSKMSVKLMYNESFFDMVSLPHLKSRAAKIPFKDPKFTLLIVLPDANDGLPDLLDSMYKHGGISSILSTSFENTKLRLYLPKFKLREGNAIKLKDHLQKLGINDAFCDLSADFSNISDSDRLFISDVIHKAIFEVDEKGAVAAAATATQMVFCTSIRPHKPVPEFRVDHPFFISIVWNNCLPIFLGHITSPLND
;
A
#
# COMPACT_ATOMS: atom_id res chain seq x y z
N MET A 1 0.72 -0.36 23.31
CA MET A 1 0.51 0.29 21.98
C MET A 1 1.76 0.98 21.45
N ILE A 2 2.35 1.98 22.12
CA ILE A 2 3.54 2.74 21.65
C ILE A 2 4.72 1.82 21.25
N LYS A 3 5.11 0.90 22.13
CA LYS A 3 6.17 -0.09 21.87
C LYS A 3 5.90 -0.97 20.65
N ALA A 4 4.65 -1.41 20.47
CA ALA A 4 4.24 -2.25 19.33
C ALA A 4 4.34 -1.49 18.00
N MET A 5 4.15 -0.16 18.03
CA MET A 5 4.31 0.72 16.87
C MET A 5 5.75 1.21 16.69
N GLN A 6 6.70 0.72 17.51
CA GLN A 6 8.11 1.13 17.49
C GLN A 6 8.31 2.64 17.63
N LEU A 7 7.38 3.33 18.30
CA LEU A 7 7.53 4.73 18.65
C LEU A 7 8.36 4.87 19.93
N SER A 8 9.14 5.95 20.02
CA SER A 8 9.90 6.27 21.23
C SER A 8 8.95 6.72 22.35
N ASP A 9 9.20 6.23 23.58
CA ASP A 9 8.42 6.56 24.77
C ASP A 9 8.55 8.06 25.17
N CYS A 10 9.54 8.77 24.63
CA CYS A 10 9.84 10.18 24.96
C CYS A 10 9.10 11.20 24.08
N LEU A 11 8.22 10.77 23.18
CA LEU A 11 7.57 11.68 22.25
C LEU A 11 6.38 12.40 22.92
N GLU A 12 6.34 13.73 22.79
CA GLU A 12 5.13 14.50 23.12
C GLU A 12 3.98 14.03 22.23
N HIS A 13 2.89 13.55 22.86
CA HIS A 13 1.75 12.93 22.17
C HIS A 13 1.20 13.82 21.05
N ASP A 14 0.97 15.11 21.33
CA ASP A 14 0.45 16.07 20.34
C ASP A 14 1.40 16.32 19.18
N LYS A 15 2.72 16.25 19.43
CA LYS A 15 3.73 16.41 18.39
C LYS A 15 3.70 15.24 17.42
N VAL A 16 3.57 14.01 17.91
CA VAL A 16 3.45 12.81 17.07
C VAL A 16 2.24 12.88 16.17
N HIS A 17 1.07 13.19 16.74
CA HIS A 17 -0.16 13.29 15.96
C HIS A 17 -0.07 14.38 14.88
N ARG A 18 0.53 15.53 15.21
CA ARG A 18 0.75 16.63 14.25
C ARG A 18 1.69 16.23 13.12
N GLU A 19 2.83 15.64 13.42
CA GLU A 19 3.84 15.27 12.42
C GLU A 19 3.35 14.14 11.51
N ILE A 20 2.73 13.10 12.06
CA ILE A 20 2.11 12.04 11.26
C ILE A 20 0.97 12.61 10.42
N GLY A 21 0.14 13.49 10.99
CA GLY A 21 -0.95 14.12 10.28
C GLY A 21 -0.49 14.96 9.09
N GLN A 22 0.56 15.76 9.28
CA GLN A 22 1.22 16.51 8.20
C GLN A 22 1.76 15.58 7.12
N LEU A 23 2.43 14.49 7.51
CA LEU A 23 2.98 13.51 6.58
C LEU A 23 1.89 12.86 5.72
N LEU A 24 0.79 12.42 6.33
CA LEU A 24 -0.34 11.81 5.63
C LEU A 24 -1.01 12.83 4.69
N ASN A 25 -1.17 14.07 5.12
CA ASN A 25 -1.72 15.14 4.28
C ASN A 25 -0.80 15.41 3.08
N ASP A 26 0.50 15.55 3.29
CA ASP A 26 1.47 15.85 2.23
C ASP A 26 1.59 14.72 1.20
N CYS A 27 1.49 13.47 1.66
CA CYS A 27 1.48 12.31 0.78
C CYS A 27 0.14 12.10 0.05
N SER A 28 -0.99 12.49 0.63
CA SER A 28 -2.31 12.29 0.02
C SER A 28 -2.77 13.45 -0.86
N LYS A 29 -2.08 14.60 -0.81
CA LYS A 29 -2.33 15.72 -1.72
C LYS A 29 -2.24 15.25 -3.16
N SER A 30 -3.36 15.38 -3.89
CA SER A 30 -3.42 15.04 -5.30
C SER A 30 -2.39 15.84 -6.08
N SER A 31 -1.66 15.15 -6.95
CA SER A 31 -0.69 15.74 -7.86
C SER A 31 -0.97 15.33 -9.29
N GLU A 32 -0.32 15.96 -10.25
CA GLU A 32 -0.56 15.67 -11.66
C GLU A 32 -0.13 14.23 -11.99
N GLY A 33 -1.11 13.38 -12.28
CA GLY A 33 -0.88 11.99 -12.65
C GLY A 33 -0.78 11.00 -11.50
N VAL A 34 -0.89 11.42 -10.23
CA VAL A 34 -1.03 10.51 -9.09
C VAL A 34 -2.27 10.86 -8.29
N ASN A 35 -3.12 9.86 -8.08
CA ASN A 35 -4.31 9.95 -7.25
C ASN A 35 -4.17 8.95 -6.09
N MET A 36 -3.93 9.49 -4.90
CA MET A 36 -3.90 8.75 -3.64
C MET A 36 -5.09 9.18 -2.78
N ILE A 37 -5.83 8.21 -2.26
CA ILE A 37 -6.96 8.44 -1.36
C ILE A 37 -6.67 7.72 -0.06
N LEU A 38 -6.70 8.46 1.05
CA LEU A 38 -6.72 7.93 2.41
C LEU A 38 -8.12 8.17 2.98
N ALA A 39 -8.82 7.09 3.31
CA ALA A 39 -10.17 7.13 3.86
C ALA A 39 -10.19 6.45 5.22
N ASN A 40 -10.09 7.26 6.27
CA ASN A 40 -10.05 6.82 7.65
C ASN A 40 -11.30 7.28 8.40
N ARG A 41 -11.89 6.42 9.21
CA ARG A 41 -13.05 6.74 10.04
C ARG A 41 -13.11 5.83 11.26
N LEU A 42 -13.57 6.40 12.37
CA LEU A 42 -13.91 5.65 13.58
C LEU A 42 -15.44 5.51 13.65
N PHE A 43 -15.94 4.30 13.51
CA PHE A 43 -17.35 3.98 13.73
C PHE A 43 -17.55 3.49 15.16
N VAL A 44 -18.53 4.05 15.87
CA VAL A 44 -18.76 3.77 17.29
C VAL A 44 -20.23 3.44 17.52
N ALA A 45 -20.53 2.56 18.45
CA ALA A 45 -21.89 2.27 18.89
C ALA A 45 -22.60 3.55 19.37
N GLN A 46 -23.89 3.68 19.03
CA GLN A 46 -24.73 4.86 19.33
C GLN A 46 -24.77 5.27 20.81
N ASN A 47 -24.61 4.33 21.73
CA ASN A 47 -24.66 4.57 23.17
C ASN A 47 -23.34 5.12 23.75
N VAL A 48 -22.26 5.19 22.97
CA VAL A 48 -20.95 5.66 23.43
C VAL A 48 -20.80 7.17 23.21
N ARG A 49 -20.43 7.90 24.25
CA ARG A 49 -20.16 9.35 24.17
C ARG A 49 -18.69 9.63 23.93
N ILE A 50 -18.34 10.14 22.76
CA ILE A 50 -16.96 10.53 22.42
C ILE A 50 -16.73 12.00 22.79
N LYS A 51 -15.62 12.30 23.47
CA LYS A 51 -15.22 13.65 23.85
C LYS A 51 -15.02 14.55 22.63
N GLU A 52 -15.52 15.78 22.69
CA GLU A 52 -15.39 16.74 21.57
C GLU A 52 -13.95 17.08 21.25
N GLN A 53 -13.07 17.14 22.26
CA GLN A 53 -11.64 17.35 22.04
C GLN A 53 -11.02 16.24 21.18
N PHE A 54 -11.39 14.98 21.44
CA PHE A 54 -10.91 13.85 20.65
C PHE A 54 -11.42 13.89 19.20
N LYS A 55 -12.71 14.22 18.99
CA LYS A 55 -13.26 14.41 17.64
C LYS A 55 -12.52 15.51 16.88
N THR A 56 -12.23 16.61 17.56
CA THR A 56 -11.48 17.75 17.00
C THR A 56 -10.07 17.33 16.62
N ASN A 57 -9.37 16.61 17.49
CA ASN A 57 -8.02 16.11 17.23
C ASN A 57 -8.01 15.14 16.04
N LEU A 58 -8.92 14.17 15.98
CA LEU A 58 -9.01 13.22 14.86
C LEU A 58 -9.28 13.92 13.52
N LYS A 59 -10.19 14.88 13.48
CA LYS A 59 -10.46 15.66 12.28
C LYS A 59 -9.27 16.53 11.87
N THR A 60 -8.60 17.15 12.84
CA THR A 60 -7.50 18.09 12.59
C THR A 60 -6.23 17.39 12.11
N TYR A 61 -5.86 16.28 12.74
CA TYR A 61 -4.61 15.58 12.44
C TYR A 61 -4.76 14.51 11.36
N TYR A 62 -5.93 13.87 11.24
CA TYR A 62 -6.08 12.68 10.40
C TYR A 62 -7.16 12.80 9.32
N ASP A 63 -7.87 13.92 9.26
CA ASP A 63 -9.10 14.10 8.46
C ASP A 63 -10.10 12.92 8.64
N ALA A 64 -10.12 12.37 9.86
CA ALA A 64 -10.83 11.14 10.17
C ALA A 64 -12.00 11.44 11.13
N PRO A 65 -13.23 11.67 10.64
CA PRO A 65 -14.35 11.92 11.53
C PRO A 65 -14.77 10.66 12.30
N THR A 66 -15.49 10.85 13.39
CA THR A 66 -16.20 9.79 14.11
C THR A 66 -17.65 9.69 13.62
N GLU A 67 -18.20 8.48 13.52
CA GLU A 67 -19.61 8.28 13.18
C GLU A 67 -20.27 7.27 14.12
N HIS A 68 -21.43 7.63 14.64
CA HIS A 68 -22.24 6.75 15.48
C HIS A 68 -23.14 5.85 14.62
N VAL A 69 -23.12 4.55 14.88
CA VAL A 69 -23.90 3.54 14.17
C VAL A 69 -24.57 2.55 15.12
N ALA A 70 -25.65 1.94 14.66
CA ALA A 70 -26.58 1.15 15.45
C ALA A 70 -26.17 -0.33 15.56
N PHE A 71 -24.94 -0.64 16.01
CA PHE A 71 -24.45 -2.03 16.03
C PHE A 71 -25.34 -3.00 16.83
N GLN A 72 -26.02 -2.55 17.88
CA GLN A 72 -26.86 -3.42 18.72
C GLN A 72 -28.28 -3.63 18.14
N THR A 73 -28.82 -2.63 17.45
CA THR A 73 -30.23 -2.58 17.03
C THR A 73 -30.42 -2.78 15.52
N ASP A 74 -29.42 -2.44 14.69
CA ASP A 74 -29.44 -2.58 13.23
C ASP A 74 -28.02 -2.82 12.67
N ILE A 75 -27.55 -4.08 12.76
CA ILE A 75 -26.22 -4.49 12.29
C ILE A 75 -26.10 -4.33 10.78
N GLU A 76 -27.08 -4.78 10.01
CA GLU A 76 -26.99 -4.76 8.55
C GLU A 76 -27.11 -3.34 8.01
N GLY A 77 -27.94 -2.48 8.61
CA GLY A 77 -27.94 -1.05 8.32
C GLY A 77 -26.59 -0.40 8.64
N SER A 78 -25.97 -0.75 9.77
CA SER A 78 -24.63 -0.26 10.13
C SER A 78 -23.55 -0.73 9.15
N ARG A 79 -23.58 -2.01 8.74
CA ARG A 79 -22.69 -2.60 7.74
C ARG A 79 -22.82 -1.89 6.39
N ASN A 80 -24.06 -1.73 5.91
CA ASN A 80 -24.36 -1.04 4.66
C ASN A 80 -23.91 0.43 4.72
N ARG A 81 -24.11 1.11 5.85
CA ARG A 81 -23.68 2.49 6.05
C ARG A 81 -22.17 2.63 5.94
N ILE A 82 -21.40 1.72 6.56
CA ILE A 82 -19.94 1.69 6.46
C ILE A 82 -19.50 1.46 5.01
N ASN A 83 -20.05 0.45 4.34
CA ASN A 83 -19.73 0.13 2.94
C ASN A 83 -20.04 1.32 1.99
N GLN A 84 -21.21 1.95 2.15
CA GLN A 84 -21.58 3.14 1.37
C GLN A 84 -20.62 4.31 1.59
N TRP A 85 -20.20 4.54 2.84
CA TRP A 85 -19.23 5.59 3.13
C TRP A 85 -17.88 5.30 2.46
N VAL A 86 -17.35 4.08 2.60
CA VAL A 86 -16.07 3.67 1.99
C VAL A 86 -16.14 3.77 0.46
N SER A 87 -17.22 3.27 -0.15
CA SER A 87 -17.45 3.36 -1.59
C SER A 87 -17.47 4.81 -2.06
N LYS A 88 -18.15 5.71 -1.33
CA LYS A 88 -18.15 7.14 -1.66
C LYS A 88 -16.75 7.76 -1.56
N GLN A 89 -15.99 7.48 -0.50
CA GLN A 89 -14.64 8.04 -0.34
C GLN A 89 -13.69 7.54 -1.44
N THR A 90 -13.83 6.27 -1.82
CA THR A 90 -12.98 5.62 -2.81
C THR A 90 -13.52 5.76 -4.23
N LYS A 91 -14.52 6.61 -4.47
CA LYS A 91 -15.16 6.80 -5.80
C LYS A 91 -15.60 5.48 -6.45
N GLY A 92 -16.16 4.58 -5.66
CA GLY A 92 -16.67 3.28 -6.09
C GLY A 92 -15.62 2.20 -6.27
N GLN A 93 -14.34 2.46 -5.97
CA GLN A 93 -13.28 1.45 -6.11
C GLN A 93 -13.37 0.37 -5.03
N ILE A 94 -13.88 0.68 -3.83
CA ILE A 94 -14.19 -0.30 -2.77
C ILE A 94 -15.68 -0.25 -2.48
N GLN A 95 -16.43 -1.13 -3.12
CA GLN A 95 -17.90 -1.20 -2.97
C GLN A 95 -18.30 -1.90 -1.67
N GLU A 96 -17.64 -3.00 -1.36
CA GLU A 96 -17.88 -3.79 -0.14
C GLU A 96 -16.56 -3.95 0.62
N LEU A 97 -16.45 -3.22 1.74
CA LEU A 97 -15.37 -3.38 2.71
C LEU A 97 -15.72 -4.51 3.69
N LEU A 98 -16.97 -4.53 4.17
CA LEU A 98 -17.49 -5.43 5.18
C LEU A 98 -18.47 -6.42 4.56
N PRO A 99 -18.07 -7.69 4.36
CA PRO A 99 -19.01 -8.73 3.93
C PRO A 99 -20.04 -9.05 5.04
N PRO A 100 -21.14 -9.75 4.72
CA PRO A 100 -22.09 -10.21 5.73
C PRO A 100 -21.41 -11.02 6.86
N GLY A 101 -21.88 -10.84 8.10
CA GLY A 101 -21.34 -11.53 9.27
C GLY A 101 -20.03 -10.97 9.84
N PHE A 102 -19.49 -9.89 9.26
CA PHE A 102 -18.24 -9.28 9.75
C PHE A 102 -18.41 -8.52 11.07
N LEU A 103 -19.60 -7.98 11.31
CA LEU A 103 -20.02 -7.23 12.50
C LEU A 103 -20.94 -8.10 13.37
N THR A 104 -20.96 -7.83 14.67
CA THR A 104 -21.79 -8.56 15.65
C THR A 104 -22.50 -7.57 16.58
N LYS A 105 -23.46 -8.04 17.39
CA LYS A 105 -24.15 -7.19 18.37
C LYS A 105 -23.21 -6.66 19.46
N ASP A 106 -22.11 -7.37 19.70
CA ASP A 106 -21.09 -7.00 20.68
C ASP A 106 -20.06 -6.00 20.12
N THR A 107 -20.21 -5.59 18.86
CA THR A 107 -19.36 -4.56 18.26
C THR A 107 -19.57 -3.21 18.96
N CYS A 108 -18.49 -2.68 19.54
CA CYS A 108 -18.43 -1.40 20.25
C CYS A 108 -17.84 -0.30 19.35
N ALA A 109 -16.63 -0.50 18.83
CA ALA A 109 -15.98 0.45 17.94
C ALA A 109 -15.19 -0.27 16.83
N VAL A 110 -15.21 0.31 15.63
CA VAL A 110 -14.50 -0.20 14.46
C VAL A 110 -13.71 0.93 13.83
N VAL A 111 -12.40 0.72 13.68
CA VAL A 111 -11.54 1.63 12.92
C VAL A 111 -11.50 1.13 11.49
N THR A 112 -11.93 1.93 10.53
CA THR A 112 -11.77 1.63 9.10
C THR A 112 -10.63 2.47 8.54
N ALA A 113 -9.63 1.81 7.96
CA ALA A 113 -8.48 2.45 7.32
C ALA A 113 -8.38 1.94 5.89
N THR A 114 -8.76 2.77 4.92
CA THR A 114 -8.80 2.39 3.51
C THR A 114 -7.88 3.27 2.69
N THR A 115 -7.07 2.66 1.83
CA THR A 115 -6.16 3.39 0.95
C THR A 115 -6.35 2.96 -0.50
N TYR A 116 -6.43 3.92 -1.42
CA TYR A 116 -6.42 3.67 -2.86
C TYR A 116 -5.29 4.46 -3.50
N PHE A 117 -4.51 3.82 -4.36
CA PHE A 117 -3.47 4.48 -5.14
C PHE A 117 -3.60 4.13 -6.62
N LYS A 118 -3.62 5.17 -7.46
CA LYS A 118 -3.43 5.05 -8.90
C LYS A 118 -2.48 6.14 -9.38
N GLY A 119 -1.37 5.72 -9.99
CA GLY A 119 -0.37 6.62 -10.55
C GLY A 119 -0.17 6.33 -12.04
N LEU A 120 0.06 7.39 -12.81
CA LEU A 120 0.57 7.32 -14.18
C LEU A 120 2.08 7.18 -14.11
N TRP A 121 2.67 6.34 -14.97
CA TRP A 121 4.12 6.28 -15.09
C TRP A 121 4.73 7.58 -15.60
N ASN A 122 5.95 7.91 -15.15
CA ASN A 122 6.74 8.97 -15.79
C ASN A 122 7.06 8.59 -17.24
N MET A 123 7.41 7.32 -17.46
CA MET A 123 7.62 6.71 -18.78
C MET A 123 6.59 5.59 -18.97
N CYS A 124 5.61 5.78 -19.85
CA CYS A 124 4.56 4.79 -20.11
C CYS A 124 5.12 3.49 -20.71
N PHE A 125 4.35 2.41 -20.60
CA PHE A 125 4.59 1.20 -21.36
C PHE A 125 3.77 1.29 -22.65
N PRO A 126 4.36 1.31 -23.85
CA PRO A 126 3.58 1.30 -25.08
C PRO A 126 2.69 0.05 -25.14
N GLU A 127 1.38 0.24 -25.35
CA GLU A 127 0.42 -0.88 -25.34
C GLU A 127 0.77 -1.94 -26.40
N ASP A 128 1.26 -1.52 -27.57
CA ASP A 128 1.70 -2.38 -28.67
C ASP A 128 2.89 -3.29 -28.29
N ASN A 129 3.67 -2.90 -27.29
CA ASN A 129 4.78 -3.72 -26.80
C ASN A 129 4.34 -4.75 -25.75
N SER A 130 3.13 -4.61 -25.21
CA SER A 130 2.62 -5.52 -24.20
C SER A 130 2.20 -6.83 -24.85
N HIS A 131 2.69 -7.96 -24.36
CA HIS A 131 2.46 -9.28 -24.97
C HIS A 131 2.15 -10.32 -23.89
N THR A 132 1.51 -11.40 -24.31
CA THR A 132 1.25 -12.53 -23.42
C THR A 132 2.57 -13.25 -23.14
N SER A 133 2.85 -13.54 -21.86
CA SER A 133 4.04 -14.25 -21.43
C SER A 133 3.73 -15.21 -20.28
N GLU A 134 4.67 -16.11 -19.99
CA GLU A 134 4.58 -17.01 -18.85
C GLU A 134 5.01 -16.30 -17.57
N PHE A 135 4.30 -16.53 -16.48
CA PHE A 135 4.67 -16.16 -15.13
C PHE A 135 4.80 -17.43 -14.28
N TYR A 136 5.93 -17.62 -13.62
CA TYR A 136 6.20 -18.78 -12.77
C TYR A 136 5.56 -18.57 -11.40
N GLU A 137 4.79 -19.52 -10.92
CA GLU A 137 4.19 -19.49 -9.58
C GLU A 137 5.09 -20.18 -8.54
N LEU A 138 4.83 -19.93 -7.25
CA LEU A 138 5.64 -20.49 -6.14
C LEU A 138 5.68 -22.03 -6.10
N ASN A 139 4.64 -22.69 -6.60
CA ASN A 139 4.54 -24.14 -6.69
C ASN A 139 5.24 -24.71 -7.95
N GLY A 140 5.87 -23.87 -8.77
CA GLY A 140 6.50 -24.22 -10.04
C GLY A 140 5.57 -24.31 -11.24
N SER A 141 4.24 -24.13 -11.08
CA SER A 141 3.34 -23.99 -12.24
C SER A 141 3.58 -22.68 -12.97
N LYS A 142 2.99 -22.56 -14.16
CA LYS A 142 3.07 -21.37 -14.99
C LYS A 142 1.68 -20.88 -15.30
N MET A 143 1.50 -19.57 -15.25
CA MET A 143 0.28 -18.90 -15.68
C MET A 143 0.57 -17.90 -16.80
N SER A 144 -0.43 -17.64 -17.62
CA SER A 144 -0.33 -16.68 -18.73
C SER A 144 -0.68 -15.28 -18.23
N VAL A 145 0.24 -14.33 -18.36
CA VAL A 145 0.07 -12.93 -17.92
C VAL A 145 0.27 -11.94 -19.07
N LYS A 146 -0.33 -10.75 -18.97
CA LYS A 146 -0.01 -9.64 -19.89
C LYS A 146 1.24 -8.94 -19.36
N LEU A 147 2.35 -9.11 -20.07
CA LEU A 147 3.65 -8.56 -19.70
C LEU A 147 3.89 -7.26 -20.47
N MET A 148 3.94 -6.14 -19.74
CA MET A 148 4.24 -4.82 -20.29
C MET A 148 5.75 -4.69 -20.51
N TYR A 149 6.17 -3.95 -21.55
CA TYR A 149 7.58 -3.77 -21.89
C TYR A 149 7.95 -2.31 -22.15
N ASN A 150 9.08 -1.88 -21.57
CA ASN A 150 9.70 -0.59 -21.84
C ASN A 150 11.23 -0.71 -21.77
N GLU A 151 11.93 -0.10 -22.72
CA GLU A 151 13.38 0.08 -22.68
C GLU A 151 13.70 1.55 -22.41
N SER A 152 14.17 1.85 -21.20
CA SER A 152 14.49 3.22 -20.77
C SER A 152 15.54 3.19 -19.65
N PHE A 153 15.85 4.36 -19.09
CA PHE A 153 16.68 4.48 -17.90
C PHE A 153 15.84 4.34 -16.63
N PHE A 154 16.21 3.38 -15.79
CA PHE A 154 15.60 3.14 -14.49
C PHE A 154 16.68 2.97 -13.42
N ASP A 155 16.33 3.26 -12.19
CA ASP A 155 17.22 3.09 -11.04
C ASP A 155 17.20 1.60 -10.64
N MET A 156 18.36 0.95 -10.66
CA MET A 156 18.51 -0.49 -10.37
C MET A 156 19.62 -0.75 -9.36
N VAL A 157 19.50 -1.81 -8.58
CA VAL A 157 20.56 -2.30 -7.69
C VAL A 157 20.52 -3.82 -7.55
N SER A 158 21.69 -4.44 -7.39
CA SER A 158 21.81 -5.84 -6.97
C SER A 158 21.87 -5.92 -5.44
N LEU A 159 21.15 -6.88 -4.86
CA LEU A 159 21.08 -7.12 -3.42
C LEU A 159 21.56 -8.55 -3.11
N PRO A 160 22.88 -8.84 -3.16
CA PRO A 160 23.40 -10.19 -2.97
C PRO A 160 23.04 -10.80 -1.62
N HIS A 161 22.95 -9.97 -0.57
CA HIS A 161 22.56 -10.39 0.78
C HIS A 161 21.09 -10.83 0.87
N LEU A 162 20.25 -10.44 -0.09
CA LEU A 162 18.85 -10.89 -0.22
C LEU A 162 18.66 -11.87 -1.39
N LYS A 163 19.74 -12.27 -2.10
CA LYS A 163 19.68 -13.06 -3.34
C LYS A 163 18.64 -12.50 -4.33
N SER A 164 18.65 -11.18 -4.50
CA SER A 164 17.61 -10.45 -5.22
C SER A 164 18.20 -9.27 -5.99
N ARG A 165 17.40 -8.70 -6.89
CA ARG A 165 17.64 -7.42 -7.55
C ARG A 165 16.46 -6.50 -7.32
N ALA A 166 16.70 -5.19 -7.29
CA ALA A 166 15.64 -4.21 -7.12
C ALA A 166 15.67 -3.14 -8.21
N ALA A 167 14.48 -2.66 -8.59
CA ALA A 167 14.30 -1.58 -9.54
C ALA A 167 13.29 -0.55 -9.00
N LYS A 168 13.54 0.72 -9.30
CA LYS A 168 12.70 1.87 -8.95
C LYS A 168 12.09 2.44 -10.24
N ILE A 169 10.76 2.43 -10.31
CA ILE A 169 10.00 2.87 -11.47
C ILE A 169 9.23 4.14 -11.09
N PRO A 170 9.63 5.33 -11.58
CA PRO A 170 9.02 6.58 -11.17
C PRO A 170 7.62 6.76 -11.76
N PHE A 171 6.69 7.24 -10.94
CA PHE A 171 5.42 7.77 -11.41
C PHE A 171 5.61 9.20 -11.95
N LYS A 172 4.57 9.73 -12.60
CA LYS A 172 4.57 11.08 -13.20
C LYS A 172 4.86 12.16 -12.16
N ASP A 173 4.37 11.98 -10.93
CA ASP A 173 4.88 12.72 -9.78
C ASP A 173 6.17 12.02 -9.29
N PRO A 174 7.34 12.66 -9.44
CA PRO A 174 8.63 12.06 -9.09
C PRO A 174 8.79 11.79 -7.59
N LYS A 175 7.90 12.31 -6.74
CA LYS A 175 7.87 11.95 -5.32
C LYS A 175 7.43 10.51 -5.12
N PHE A 176 6.68 9.91 -6.05
CA PHE A 176 6.22 8.53 -5.95
C PHE A 176 7.02 7.63 -6.87
N THR A 177 7.48 6.52 -6.31
CA THR A 177 8.20 5.49 -7.06
C THR A 177 7.64 4.12 -6.68
N LEU A 178 7.45 3.24 -7.68
CA LEU A 178 7.25 1.82 -7.42
C LEU A 178 8.62 1.17 -7.27
N LEU A 179 8.93 0.69 -6.07
CA LEU A 179 10.05 -0.21 -5.80
C LEU A 179 9.59 -1.65 -6.03
N ILE A 180 10.32 -2.37 -6.86
CA ILE A 180 10.17 -3.80 -7.06
C ILE A 180 11.43 -4.49 -6.56
N VAL A 181 11.27 -5.52 -5.74
CA VAL A 181 12.36 -6.41 -5.33
C VAL A 181 12.04 -7.80 -5.86
N LEU A 182 12.86 -8.25 -6.80
CA LEU A 182 12.71 -9.50 -7.51
C LEU A 182 13.79 -10.47 -7.03
N PRO A 183 13.41 -11.61 -6.42
CA PRO A 183 14.36 -12.68 -6.12
C PRO A 183 15.11 -13.16 -7.37
N ASP A 184 16.31 -13.72 -7.20
CA ASP A 184 17.03 -14.32 -8.33
C ASP A 184 16.47 -15.70 -8.72
N ALA A 185 15.78 -16.38 -7.79
CA ALA A 185 15.11 -17.66 -8.00
C ALA A 185 13.59 -17.49 -8.07
N ASN A 186 12.94 -18.25 -8.96
CA ASN A 186 11.48 -18.12 -9.22
C ASN A 186 10.61 -18.35 -7.97
N ASP A 187 11.03 -19.22 -7.07
CA ASP A 187 10.37 -19.55 -5.80
C ASP A 187 10.99 -18.82 -4.60
N GLY A 188 11.88 -17.86 -4.83
CA GLY A 188 12.69 -17.21 -3.79
C GLY A 188 11.98 -16.14 -2.96
N LEU A 189 10.70 -15.84 -3.21
CA LEU A 189 9.96 -14.81 -2.48
C LEU A 189 9.88 -15.08 -0.96
N PRO A 190 9.59 -16.30 -0.47
CA PRO A 190 9.59 -16.58 0.97
C PRO A 190 10.95 -16.30 1.63
N ASP A 191 12.04 -16.74 1.00
CA ASP A 191 13.41 -16.48 1.47
C ASP A 191 13.75 -14.99 1.49
N LEU A 192 13.29 -14.24 0.48
CA LEU A 192 13.41 -12.78 0.44
C LEU A 192 12.68 -12.14 1.62
N LEU A 193 11.42 -12.52 1.89
CA LEU A 193 10.63 -11.94 2.99
C LEU A 193 11.27 -12.23 4.36
N ASP A 194 11.74 -13.47 4.57
CA ASP A 194 12.46 -13.86 5.78
C ASP A 194 13.77 -13.09 5.94
N SER A 195 14.50 -12.89 4.85
CA SER A 195 15.76 -12.13 4.86
C SER A 195 15.52 -10.65 5.12
N MET A 196 14.47 -10.06 4.52
CA MET A 196 14.05 -8.70 4.81
C MET A 196 13.71 -8.55 6.29
N TYR A 197 12.94 -9.49 6.87
CA TYR A 197 12.63 -9.46 8.30
C TYR A 197 13.89 -9.45 9.19
N LYS A 198 14.91 -10.25 8.85
CA LYS A 198 16.17 -10.34 9.59
C LYS A 198 17.12 -9.16 9.39
N HIS A 199 17.07 -8.50 8.22
CA HIS A 199 18.05 -7.49 7.79
C HIS A 199 17.45 -6.08 7.69
N GLY A 200 16.70 -5.65 8.71
CA GLY A 200 16.22 -4.27 8.83
C GLY A 200 15.03 -3.90 7.93
N GLY A 201 14.37 -4.90 7.34
CA GLY A 201 13.18 -4.71 6.52
C GLY A 201 13.44 -3.90 5.26
N ILE A 202 12.42 -3.18 4.80
CA ILE A 202 12.53 -2.32 3.63
C ILE A 202 13.51 -1.16 3.81
N SER A 203 13.79 -0.74 5.06
CA SER A 203 14.67 0.41 5.33
C SER A 203 16.10 0.19 4.81
N SER A 204 16.61 -1.05 4.89
CA SER A 204 17.93 -1.42 4.37
C SER A 204 18.00 -1.25 2.85
N ILE A 205 16.95 -1.65 2.14
CA ILE A 205 16.82 -1.50 0.69
C ILE A 205 16.75 -0.02 0.31
N LEU A 206 15.94 0.78 1.01
CA LEU A 206 15.79 2.22 0.72
C LEU A 206 17.07 3.01 0.99
N SER A 207 17.90 2.57 1.94
CA SER A 207 19.20 3.18 2.25
C SER A 207 20.29 2.85 1.22
N THR A 208 20.05 1.89 0.33
CA THR A 208 21.02 1.49 -0.69
C THR A 208 21.04 2.49 -1.85
N SER A 209 22.22 2.74 -2.42
CA SER A 209 22.36 3.56 -3.63
C SER A 209 21.92 2.76 -4.86
N PHE A 210 21.06 3.36 -5.68
CA PHE A 210 20.61 2.78 -6.94
C PHE A 210 21.38 3.44 -8.09
N GLU A 211 21.71 2.66 -9.11
CA GLU A 211 22.39 3.15 -10.30
C GLU A 211 21.39 3.37 -11.42
N ASN A 212 21.41 4.56 -12.02
CA ASN A 212 20.58 4.87 -13.18
C ASN A 212 21.10 4.11 -14.41
N THR A 213 20.37 3.07 -14.81
CA THR A 213 20.82 2.07 -15.78
C THR A 213 19.82 1.97 -16.93
N LYS A 214 20.33 1.94 -18.17
CA LYS A 214 19.49 1.60 -19.33
C LYS A 214 19.06 0.14 -19.20
N LEU A 215 17.76 -0.11 -19.16
CA LEU A 215 17.19 -1.40 -18.77
C LEU A 215 16.01 -1.77 -19.68
N ARG A 216 15.93 -3.05 -20.04
CA ARG A 216 14.73 -3.66 -20.61
C ARG A 216 13.85 -4.15 -19.48
N LEU A 217 12.83 -3.36 -19.14
CA LEU A 217 11.90 -3.63 -18.06
C LEU A 217 10.69 -4.40 -18.59
N TYR A 218 10.46 -5.58 -18.03
CA TYR A 218 9.22 -6.34 -18.23
C TYR A 218 8.46 -6.41 -16.92
N LEU A 219 7.23 -5.92 -16.91
CA LEU A 219 6.39 -5.82 -15.71
C LEU A 219 5.00 -6.37 -16.01
N PRO A 220 4.48 -7.36 -15.26
CA PRO A 220 3.11 -7.82 -15.44
C PRO A 220 2.14 -6.69 -15.13
N LYS A 221 1.07 -6.62 -15.90
CA LYS A 221 -0.11 -5.84 -15.54
C LYS A 221 -0.83 -6.54 -14.39
N PHE A 222 -1.22 -5.80 -13.35
CA PHE A 222 -1.97 -6.38 -12.23
C PHE A 222 -2.80 -5.35 -11.49
N LYS A 223 -3.85 -5.83 -10.85
CA LYS A 223 -4.72 -5.07 -9.96
C LYS A 223 -4.75 -5.75 -8.60
N LEU A 224 -4.21 -5.07 -7.58
CA LEU A 224 -4.45 -5.42 -6.18
C LEU A 224 -5.80 -4.86 -5.75
N ARG A 225 -6.88 -5.45 -6.27
CA ARG A 225 -8.27 -5.18 -5.85
C ARG A 225 -8.87 -6.37 -5.11
N GLU A 226 -8.40 -7.56 -5.47
CA GLU A 226 -8.93 -8.83 -4.99
C GLU A 226 -8.45 -9.12 -3.57
N GLY A 227 -9.39 -9.56 -2.74
CA GLY A 227 -9.17 -9.77 -1.31
C GLY A 227 -10.25 -9.13 -0.44
N ASN A 228 -10.61 -9.85 0.61
CA ASN A 228 -11.41 -9.31 1.69
C ASN A 228 -10.59 -8.28 2.46
N ALA A 229 -11.27 -7.31 3.07
CA ALA A 229 -10.61 -6.45 4.04
C ALA A 229 -9.98 -7.29 5.15
N ILE A 230 -8.80 -6.88 5.61
CA ILE A 230 -8.05 -7.59 6.64
C ILE A 230 -8.57 -7.13 8.01
N LYS A 231 -8.94 -8.08 8.85
CA LYS A 231 -9.11 -7.87 10.30
C LYS A 231 -7.74 -7.82 10.95
N LEU A 232 -7.37 -6.64 11.44
CA LEU A 232 -6.06 -6.43 12.04
C LEU A 232 -6.04 -6.74 13.53
N LYS A 233 -7.19 -6.96 14.20
CA LYS A 233 -7.23 -7.27 15.64
C LYS A 233 -6.24 -8.37 16.03
N ASP A 234 -6.36 -9.57 15.45
CA ASP A 234 -5.52 -10.71 15.84
C ASP A 234 -4.02 -10.47 15.56
N HIS A 235 -3.72 -9.73 14.48
CA HIS A 235 -2.35 -9.37 14.11
C HIS A 235 -1.76 -8.35 15.10
N LEU A 236 -2.53 -7.31 15.46
CA LEU A 236 -2.11 -6.28 16.39
C LEU A 236 -1.98 -6.82 17.83
N GLN A 237 -2.83 -7.78 18.22
CA GLN A 237 -2.70 -8.50 19.49
C GLN A 237 -1.39 -9.31 19.55
N LYS A 238 -1.03 -10.03 18.48
CA LYS A 238 0.26 -10.72 18.37
C LYS A 238 1.46 -9.76 18.46
N LEU A 239 1.29 -8.50 18.05
CA LEU A 239 2.29 -7.44 18.18
C LEU A 239 2.28 -6.75 19.56
N GLY A 240 1.41 -7.18 20.49
CA GLY A 240 1.37 -6.67 21.87
C GLY A 240 0.36 -5.55 22.10
N ILE A 241 -0.54 -5.27 21.16
CA ILE A 241 -1.68 -4.36 21.38
C ILE A 241 -2.87 -5.21 21.82
N ASN A 242 -2.90 -5.63 23.09
CA ASN A 242 -3.95 -6.49 23.61
C ASN A 242 -5.10 -5.71 24.25
N ASP A 243 -4.76 -4.79 25.17
CA ASP A 243 -5.74 -4.11 26.03
C ASP A 243 -6.79 -3.34 25.22
N ALA A 244 -6.38 -2.72 24.11
CA ALA A 244 -7.25 -1.96 23.20
C ALA A 244 -8.43 -2.78 22.64
N PHE A 245 -8.30 -4.11 22.58
CA PHE A 245 -9.30 -5.02 22.00
C PHE A 245 -10.09 -5.83 23.04
N CYS A 246 -9.88 -5.56 24.32
CA CYS A 246 -10.53 -6.25 25.43
C CYS A 246 -11.37 -5.27 26.25
N ASP A 247 -12.64 -5.61 26.44
CA ASP A 247 -13.63 -4.81 27.17
C ASP A 247 -13.27 -4.58 28.65
N LEU A 248 -12.57 -5.51 29.30
CA LEU A 248 -12.20 -5.44 30.70
C LEU A 248 -10.92 -4.63 30.97
N SER A 249 -10.02 -4.53 30.00
CA SER A 249 -8.71 -3.90 30.16
C SER A 249 -8.50 -2.64 29.32
N ALA A 250 -9.37 -2.39 28.33
CA ALA A 250 -9.26 -1.19 27.49
C ALA A 250 -9.44 0.08 28.32
N ASP A 251 -8.39 0.91 28.37
CA ASP A 251 -8.47 2.27 28.89
C ASP A 251 -8.48 3.27 27.74
N PHE A 252 -9.68 3.75 27.40
CA PHE A 252 -9.91 4.84 26.46
C PHE A 252 -10.56 6.05 27.15
N SER A 253 -10.25 6.28 28.42
CA SER A 253 -10.78 7.39 29.23
C SER A 253 -10.52 8.78 28.61
N ASN A 254 -9.44 8.95 27.84
CA ASN A 254 -9.15 10.18 27.10
C ASN A 254 -9.98 10.35 25.80
N ILE A 255 -10.68 9.31 25.36
CA ILE A 255 -11.54 9.31 24.16
C ILE A 255 -13.02 9.43 24.55
N SER A 256 -13.43 8.75 25.61
CA SER A 256 -14.83 8.66 26.04
C SER A 256 -14.93 8.64 27.55
N ASP A 257 -15.98 9.27 28.08
CA ASP A 257 -16.39 9.11 29.48
C ASP A 257 -17.29 7.87 29.70
N SER A 258 -17.48 7.05 28.67
CA SER A 258 -18.31 5.83 28.77
C SER A 258 -17.48 4.70 29.36
N ASP A 259 -18.04 3.99 30.35
CA ASP A 259 -17.35 2.90 31.07
C ASP A 259 -16.98 1.70 30.20
N ARG A 260 -17.48 1.63 28.96
CA ARG A 260 -17.28 0.49 28.05
C ARG A 260 -16.99 0.96 26.63
N LEU A 261 -15.79 1.48 26.41
CA LEU A 261 -15.24 1.68 25.07
C LEU A 261 -14.06 0.73 24.87
N PHE A 262 -14.11 -0.08 23.81
CA PHE A 262 -12.99 -0.89 23.34
C PHE A 262 -13.05 -1.01 21.81
N ILE A 263 -11.91 -1.28 21.17
CA ILE A 263 -11.86 -1.50 19.72
C ILE A 263 -12.28 -2.95 19.45
N SER A 264 -13.36 -3.14 18.73
CA SER A 264 -13.81 -4.48 18.33
C SER A 264 -12.95 -5.03 17.19
N ASP A 265 -12.58 -4.17 16.23
CA ASP A 265 -11.64 -4.51 15.17
C ASP A 265 -11.05 -3.27 14.50
N VAL A 266 -9.92 -3.46 13.82
CA VAL A 266 -9.35 -2.50 12.88
C VAL A 266 -9.37 -3.14 11.50
N ILE A 267 -10.03 -2.49 10.56
CA ILE A 267 -10.35 -3.04 9.26
C ILE A 267 -9.57 -2.28 8.21
N HIS A 268 -8.66 -2.98 7.53
CA HIS A 268 -7.80 -2.39 6.53
C HIS A 268 -8.06 -2.96 5.13
N LYS A 269 -8.17 -2.07 4.14
CA LYS A 269 -8.18 -2.46 2.73
C LYS A 269 -7.35 -1.47 1.92
N ALA A 270 -6.42 -2.01 1.15
CA ALA A 270 -5.58 -1.27 0.24
C ALA A 270 -5.94 -1.68 -1.20
N ILE A 271 -6.05 -0.70 -2.11
CA ILE A 271 -6.16 -0.95 -3.54
C ILE A 271 -5.01 -0.27 -4.27
N PHE A 272 -4.39 -1.03 -5.16
CA PHE A 272 -3.34 -0.57 -6.06
C PHE A 272 -3.54 -1.15 -7.45
N GLU A 273 -3.32 -0.35 -8.48
CA GLU A 273 -3.48 -0.77 -9.87
C GLU A 273 -2.25 -0.36 -10.68
N VAL A 274 -1.70 -1.32 -11.42
CA VAL A 274 -0.60 -1.17 -12.36
C VAL A 274 -1.12 -1.46 -13.76
N ASP A 275 -1.17 -0.42 -14.60
CA ASP A 275 -1.52 -0.50 -16.02
C ASP A 275 -0.44 0.15 -16.89
N GLU A 276 -0.63 0.17 -18.21
CA GLU A 276 0.31 0.72 -19.18
C GLU A 276 0.42 2.26 -19.12
N LYS A 277 -0.56 2.92 -18.49
CA LYS A 277 -0.79 4.37 -18.66
C LYS A 277 0.29 5.18 -17.95
N GLY A 278 0.82 6.15 -18.69
CA GLY A 278 1.83 7.09 -18.20
C GLY A 278 1.74 8.42 -18.92
N ALA A 279 2.75 9.28 -18.78
CA ALA A 279 2.88 10.49 -19.57
C ALA A 279 3.12 10.15 -21.05
N VAL A 280 2.03 10.07 -21.83
CA VAL A 280 2.00 9.63 -23.23
C VAL A 280 2.88 10.48 -24.17
N ALA A 281 3.15 11.74 -23.81
CA ALA A 281 3.78 12.71 -24.71
C ALA A 281 5.31 12.60 -24.86
N ALA A 282 6.03 11.94 -23.93
CA ALA A 282 7.49 11.85 -23.98
C ALA A 282 8.03 10.58 -24.65
N ALA A 283 7.26 9.48 -24.62
CA ALA A 283 7.69 8.20 -25.19
C ALA A 283 7.78 8.26 -26.73
N ALA A 284 6.86 8.96 -27.39
CA ALA A 284 6.85 9.12 -28.85
C ALA A 284 8.05 9.94 -29.37
N THR A 285 8.51 10.94 -28.59
CA THR A 285 9.67 11.78 -28.93
C THR A 285 11.00 11.10 -28.59
N ALA A 286 11.08 10.31 -27.52
CA ALA A 286 12.28 9.56 -27.15
C ALA A 286 12.60 8.45 -28.16
N THR A 287 11.59 7.77 -28.71
CA THR A 287 11.78 6.77 -29.78
C THR A 287 12.29 7.37 -31.10
N GLN A 288 12.15 8.68 -31.31
CA GLN A 288 12.61 9.35 -32.53
C GLN A 288 14.00 10.00 -32.43
N MET A 289 14.59 10.11 -31.24
CA MET A 289 15.86 10.84 -31.04
C MET A 289 16.94 10.04 -30.33
N VAL A 290 17.49 8.97 -30.94
CA VAL A 290 18.93 8.65 -30.83
C VAL A 290 19.38 7.86 -32.07
N PHE A 291 19.78 8.57 -33.13
CA PHE A 291 20.79 8.03 -34.06
C PHE A 291 22.13 8.68 -33.71
N CYS A 292 22.89 8.04 -32.83
CA CYS A 292 24.30 8.37 -32.64
C CYS A 292 25.15 7.31 -33.34
N THR A 293 25.80 7.72 -34.41
CA THR A 293 26.81 6.97 -35.15
C THR A 293 28.10 6.87 -34.32
N SER A 294 28.25 5.82 -33.51
CA SER A 294 29.58 5.28 -33.15
C SER A 294 29.46 3.84 -32.67
N ILE A 295 30.19 2.93 -33.31
CA ILE A 295 30.28 1.51 -32.92
C ILE A 295 31.22 1.44 -31.72
N ARG A 296 30.67 1.52 -30.51
CA ARG A 296 31.33 1.02 -29.30
C ARG A 296 30.90 -0.44 -29.10
N PRO A 297 31.73 -1.32 -28.52
CA PRO A 297 31.30 -2.67 -28.17
C PRO A 297 30.11 -2.55 -27.21
N HIS A 298 28.91 -2.81 -27.72
CA HIS A 298 27.67 -2.72 -26.96
C HIS A 298 27.70 -3.82 -25.90
N LYS A 299 27.92 -3.45 -24.63
CA LYS A 299 27.45 -4.31 -23.54
C LYS A 299 25.95 -4.54 -23.76
N PRO A 300 25.46 -5.79 -23.69
CA PRO A 300 24.04 -6.05 -23.84
C PRO A 300 23.27 -5.25 -22.77
N VAL A 301 22.17 -4.63 -23.16
CA VAL A 301 21.28 -3.93 -22.23
C VAL A 301 20.72 -4.99 -21.25
N PRO A 302 20.89 -4.83 -19.93
CA PRO A 302 20.38 -5.81 -18.98
C PRO A 302 18.85 -5.91 -19.02
N GLU A 303 18.33 -7.09 -18.70
CA GLU A 303 16.89 -7.34 -18.56
C GLU A 303 16.50 -7.40 -17.08
N PHE A 304 15.41 -6.71 -16.73
CA PHE A 304 14.71 -6.87 -15.47
C PHE A 304 13.31 -7.38 -15.77
N ARG A 305 13.18 -8.70 -15.73
CA ARG A 305 11.96 -9.40 -16.12
C ARG A 305 11.24 -9.90 -14.88
N VAL A 306 10.11 -9.29 -14.57
CA VAL A 306 9.29 -9.62 -13.40
C VAL A 306 8.31 -10.73 -13.79
N ASP A 307 8.82 -11.94 -14.00
CA ASP A 307 8.05 -13.10 -14.45
C ASP A 307 7.81 -14.16 -13.36
N HIS A 308 8.05 -13.82 -12.10
CA HIS A 308 7.85 -14.71 -10.95
C HIS A 308 7.63 -13.88 -9.67
N PRO A 309 7.17 -14.50 -8.55
CA PRO A 309 6.77 -13.81 -7.34
C PRO A 309 7.77 -12.78 -6.83
N PHE A 310 7.24 -11.58 -6.53
CA PHE A 310 8.07 -10.42 -6.24
C PHE A 310 7.46 -9.56 -5.13
N PHE A 311 8.33 -8.84 -4.43
CA PHE A 311 7.93 -7.86 -3.44
C PHE A 311 7.78 -6.47 -4.08
N ILE A 312 6.81 -5.69 -3.60
CA ILE A 312 6.58 -4.32 -4.04
C ILE A 312 6.46 -3.35 -2.88
N SER A 313 6.86 -2.12 -3.13
CA SER A 313 6.51 -0.98 -2.29
C SER A 313 6.27 0.26 -3.13
N ILE A 314 5.26 1.04 -2.77
CA ILE A 314 5.16 2.41 -3.25
C ILE A 314 5.88 3.28 -2.23
N VAL A 315 6.86 4.05 -2.71
CA VAL A 315 7.74 4.84 -1.86
C VAL A 315 7.52 6.31 -2.18
N TRP A 316 7.28 7.10 -1.14
CA TRP A 316 7.18 8.56 -1.21
C TRP A 316 8.52 9.20 -0.81
N ASN A 317 8.99 10.14 -1.63
CA ASN A 317 10.27 10.85 -1.50
C ASN A 317 11.49 9.94 -1.28
N ASN A 318 11.49 8.74 -1.88
CA ASN A 318 12.54 7.73 -1.74
C ASN A 318 12.83 7.22 -0.31
N CYS A 319 12.06 7.64 0.69
CA CYS A 319 12.34 7.34 2.10
C CYS A 319 11.15 6.69 2.82
N LEU A 320 9.91 7.03 2.44
CA LEU A 320 8.73 6.59 3.17
C LEU A 320 7.97 5.52 2.36
N PRO A 321 7.95 4.25 2.81
CA PRO A 321 7.07 3.26 2.22
C PRO A 321 5.62 3.53 2.62
N ILE A 322 4.76 3.77 1.62
CA ILE A 322 3.33 4.02 1.83
C ILE A 322 2.46 2.81 1.52
N PHE A 323 2.98 1.88 0.71
CA PHE A 323 2.40 0.57 0.47
C PHE A 323 3.50 -0.48 0.54
N LEU A 324 3.16 -1.65 1.06
CA LEU A 324 4.01 -2.83 1.10
C LEU A 324 3.16 -4.03 0.71
N GLY A 325 3.71 -4.90 -0.13
CA GLY A 325 3.02 -6.10 -0.54
C GLY A 325 3.93 -7.02 -1.34
N HIS A 326 3.37 -8.14 -1.75
CA HIS A 326 4.01 -9.04 -2.69
C HIS A 326 2.96 -9.58 -3.65
N ILE A 327 3.41 -9.94 -4.85
CA ILE A 327 2.56 -10.54 -5.89
C ILE A 327 3.04 -11.97 -6.09
N THR A 328 2.15 -12.94 -5.84
CA THR A 328 2.40 -14.35 -6.17
C THR A 328 1.78 -14.77 -7.50
N SER A 329 0.68 -14.11 -7.89
CA SER A 329 -0.07 -14.39 -9.11
C SER A 329 -0.69 -13.08 -9.61
N PRO A 330 -0.20 -12.49 -10.73
CA PRO A 330 -0.78 -11.28 -11.30
C PRO A 330 -2.00 -11.66 -12.16
N LEU A 331 -3.20 -11.50 -11.63
CA LEU A 331 -4.44 -11.77 -12.37
C LEU A 331 -4.75 -10.62 -13.36
N ASN A 332 -5.13 -10.98 -14.57
CA ASN A 332 -5.45 -10.08 -15.68
C ASN A 332 -6.98 -9.85 -15.76
N ASP A 333 -7.54 -8.95 -14.96
CA ASP A 333 -8.91 -8.47 -15.20
C ASP A 333 -8.93 -7.06 -15.82
#